data_AF-A0A924E344-F1
#
_entry.id   AF-A0A924E344-F1
#
_cell.length_a   1.000
_cell.length_b   1.000
_cell.length_c   1.000
_cell.angle_alpha   90.00
_cell.angle_beta   90.00
_cell.angle_gamma   90.00
#
_symmetry.space_group_name_H-M   'P 1'
#
loop_
_entity.id
_entity.type
_entity.pdbx_description
1 polymer ?
#
loop_
_entity_poly.entity_id
_entity_poly.type
_entity_poly.pdbx_seq_one_letter_code
_entity_poly.pdbx_strand_id
1 'polypeptide(L)'
;MTTPKGVLAQHLNLVLRDIGDLTTPLEIGNGEGLGPDEQATIAGTHRRITADLQALLTTLGSPDDNDELSNSLLVWWIEHQSQWRRMNLLLNYQLVIENKADPLLRQETALVMAILGRIEALLQPEDTMMASRFLFEAATGGRPLSPEVLK
;
A
#
# COMPACT_ATOMS: atom_id res chain seq x y z
N MET A 1 1.76 -13.27 13.51
CA MET A 1 2.87 -14.23 13.39
C MET A 1 3.97 -13.51 12.66
N THR A 2 5.11 -13.25 13.30
CA THR A 2 6.22 -12.51 12.70
C THR A 2 7.08 -13.47 11.88
N THR A 3 7.51 -13.04 10.69
CA THR A 3 8.32 -13.86 9.78
C THR A 3 9.71 -14.09 10.41
N PRO A 4 10.19 -15.34 10.57
CA PRO A 4 11.53 -15.61 11.08
C PRO A 4 12.62 -14.97 10.21
N LYS A 5 13.70 -14.47 10.83
CA LYS A 5 14.88 -13.95 10.10
C LYS A 5 15.44 -15.04 9.18
N GLY A 6 15.56 -14.75 7.88
CA GLY A 6 16.08 -15.68 6.86
C GLY A 6 15.03 -16.29 5.92
N VAL A 7 13.73 -16.06 6.15
CA VAL A 7 12.65 -16.48 5.23
C VAL A 7 11.85 -15.31 4.64
N LEU A 8 12.23 -14.07 4.93
CA LEU A 8 11.55 -12.87 4.42
C LEU A 8 11.56 -12.80 2.88
N ALA A 9 12.70 -13.07 2.25
CA ALA A 9 12.81 -13.11 0.79
C ALA A 9 11.89 -14.18 0.18
N GLN A 10 11.72 -15.33 0.84
CA GLN A 10 10.82 -16.38 0.39
C GLN A 10 9.35 -15.95 0.52
N HIS A 11 8.98 -15.33 1.64
CA HIS A 11 7.63 -14.82 1.86
C HIS A 11 7.29 -13.65 0.93
N LEU A 12 8.24 -12.74 0.68
CA LEU A 12 8.07 -11.67 -0.30
C LEU A 12 7.83 -12.23 -1.71
N ASN A 13 8.55 -13.29 -2.09
CA ASN A 13 8.34 -13.97 -3.37
C ASN A 13 6.93 -14.59 -3.48
N LEU A 14 6.41 -15.17 -2.39
CA LEU A 14 5.01 -15.66 -2.35
C LEU A 14 4.01 -14.50 -2.47
N VAL A 15 4.23 -13.42 -1.72
CA VAL A 15 3.39 -12.21 -1.81
C VAL A 15 3.42 -11.61 -3.21
N LEU A 16 4.56 -11.59 -3.90
CA LEU A 16 4.66 -11.08 -5.28
C LEU A 16 3.86 -11.94 -6.28
N ARG A 17 3.78 -13.26 -6.07
CA ARG A 17 2.89 -14.12 -6.87
C ARG A 17 1.43 -13.79 -6.63
N ASP A 18 1.03 -13.67 -5.36
CA ASP A 18 -0.33 -13.30 -4.99
C ASP A 18 -0.71 -11.90 -5.49
N ILE A 19 0.24 -10.96 -5.49
CA ILE A 19 0.07 -9.63 -6.08
C ILE A 19 -0.07 -9.72 -7.59
N GLY A 20 0.72 -10.56 -8.28
CA GLY A 20 0.62 -10.76 -9.73
C GLY A 20 -0.80 -11.09 -10.19
N ASP A 21 -1.56 -11.80 -9.36
CA ASP A 21 -2.95 -12.19 -9.62
C ASP A 21 -3.98 -11.08 -9.32
N LEU A 22 -3.58 -9.96 -8.71
CA LEU A 22 -4.45 -8.81 -8.38
C LEU A 22 -4.86 -7.95 -9.59
N THR A 23 -4.60 -8.39 -10.82
CA THR A 23 -4.96 -7.64 -12.03
C THR A 23 -6.45 -7.64 -12.34
N THR A 24 -7.25 -8.41 -11.60
CA THR A 24 -8.70 -8.40 -11.75
C THR A 24 -9.25 -7.10 -11.17
N PRO A 25 -9.91 -6.23 -11.97
CA PRO A 25 -10.60 -5.07 -11.44
C PRO A 25 -11.56 -5.52 -10.34
N LEU A 26 -11.47 -4.92 -9.16
CA LEU A 26 -12.50 -5.15 -8.15
C LEU A 26 -13.82 -4.67 -8.76
N GLU A 27 -14.84 -5.52 -8.82
CA GLU A 27 -16.20 -5.08 -9.16
C GLU A 27 -16.72 -4.18 -8.03
N ILE A 28 -16.32 -2.91 -8.03
CA ILE A 28 -16.77 -1.95 -7.02
C ILE A 28 -17.99 -1.24 -7.59
N GLY A 29 -19.15 -1.61 -7.03
CA GLY A 29 -20.49 -1.36 -7.54
C GLY A 29 -20.81 0.05 -8.08
N ASN A 30 -21.85 0.04 -8.92
CA ASN A 30 -22.62 1.12 -9.56
C ASN A 30 -22.58 1.18 -11.11
N GLY A 31 -22.19 0.10 -11.80
CA GLY A 31 -22.57 -0.12 -13.21
C GLY A 31 -21.87 0.75 -14.27
N GLU A 32 -21.05 1.72 -13.89
CA GLU A 32 -20.09 2.39 -14.79
C GLU A 32 -18.73 1.70 -14.61
N GLY A 33 -18.45 0.71 -15.46
CA GLY A 33 -17.13 0.08 -15.52
C GLY A 33 -16.06 1.06 -15.99
N LEU A 34 -14.81 0.83 -15.57
CA LEU A 34 -13.66 1.54 -16.14
C LEU A 34 -13.58 1.28 -17.64
N GLY A 35 -13.31 2.33 -18.42
CA GLY A 35 -12.97 2.20 -19.83
C GLY A 35 -11.60 1.54 -20.04
N PRO A 36 -11.24 1.20 -21.29
CA PRO A 36 -9.99 0.53 -21.60
C PRO A 36 -8.74 1.31 -21.16
N ASP A 37 -8.78 2.64 -21.26
CA ASP A 37 -7.66 3.50 -20.89
C ASP A 37 -7.47 3.53 -19.38
N GLU A 38 -8.56 3.65 -18.60
CA GLU A 38 -8.50 3.59 -17.14
C GLU A 38 -8.03 2.21 -16.65
N GLN A 39 -8.50 1.13 -17.28
CA GLN A 39 -8.01 -0.22 -17.00
C GLN A 39 -6.51 -0.34 -17.29
N ALA A 40 -6.03 0.26 -18.39
CA ALA A 40 -4.61 0.29 -18.72
C ALA A 40 -3.80 1.09 -17.68
N THR A 41 -4.35 2.18 -17.14
CA THR A 41 -3.75 2.92 -16.02
C THR A 41 -3.63 2.06 -14.77
N ILE A 42 -4.71 1.37 -14.35
CA ILE A 42 -4.66 0.45 -13.20
C ILE A 42 -3.60 -0.63 -13.39
N ALA A 43 -3.58 -1.27 -14.56
CA ALA A 43 -2.58 -2.28 -14.88
C ALA A 43 -1.16 -1.71 -14.90
N GLY A 44 -0.98 -0.46 -15.34
CA GLY A 44 0.30 0.26 -15.28
C GLY A 44 0.79 0.49 -13.85
N THR A 45 -0.11 0.97 -12.97
CA THR A 45 0.16 1.18 -11.54
C THR A 45 0.53 -0.14 -10.85
N HIS A 46 -0.21 -1.22 -11.14
CA HIS A 46 0.07 -2.57 -10.63
C HIS A 46 1.45 -3.08 -11.07
N ARG A 47 1.77 -2.98 -12.36
CA ARG A 47 3.08 -3.39 -12.90
C ARG A 47 4.23 -2.62 -12.27
N ARG A 48 4.07 -1.30 -12.08
CA ARG A 48 5.11 -0.46 -11.45
C ARG A 48 5.39 -0.92 -10.03
N ILE A 49 4.36 -1.05 -9.20
CA ILE A 49 4.51 -1.49 -7.80
C ILE A 49 5.15 -2.88 -7.73
N THR A 50 4.70 -3.81 -8.57
CA THR A 50 5.25 -5.17 -8.62
C THR A 50 6.71 -5.15 -9.03
N ALA A 51 7.09 -4.31 -10.01
CA ALA A 51 8.48 -4.16 -10.44
C ALA A 51 9.37 -3.57 -9.34
N ASP A 52 8.89 -2.56 -8.60
CA ASP A 52 9.62 -1.95 -7.48
C ASP A 52 9.93 -3.00 -6.39
N LEU A 53 8.93 -3.79 -6.00
CA LEU A 53 9.09 -4.87 -5.01
C LEU A 53 9.99 -6.00 -5.52
N GLN A 54 9.87 -6.36 -6.79
CA GLN A 54 10.74 -7.36 -7.42
C GLN A 54 12.19 -6.89 -7.47
N ALA A 55 12.44 -5.59 -7.71
CA ALA A 55 13.78 -5.02 -7.66
C ALA A 55 14.38 -5.14 -6.26
N LEU A 56 13.62 -4.81 -5.19
CA LEU A 56 14.07 -5.02 -3.82
C LEU A 56 14.45 -6.49 -3.55
N LEU A 57 13.60 -7.43 -3.96
CA LEU A 57 13.88 -8.86 -3.81
C LEU A 57 15.12 -9.31 -4.60
N THR A 58 15.32 -8.79 -5.81
CA THR A 58 16.49 -9.15 -6.62
C THR A 58 17.78 -8.56 -6.05
N THR A 59 17.73 -7.37 -5.45
CA THR A 59 18.90 -6.70 -4.87
C THR A 59 19.25 -7.22 -3.48
N LEU A 60 18.25 -7.53 -2.64
CA LEU A 60 18.42 -7.85 -1.21
C LEU A 60 17.83 -9.24 -0.85
N GLY A 61 17.69 -10.12 -1.84
CA GLY A 61 17.07 -11.44 -1.66
C GLY A 61 17.97 -12.50 -1.04
N SER A 62 19.23 -12.17 -0.75
CA SER A 62 20.15 -13.07 -0.06
C SER A 62 19.69 -13.26 1.39
N PRO A 63 19.84 -14.46 1.99
CA PRO A 63 19.60 -14.67 3.42
C PRO A 63 20.40 -13.73 4.32
N ASP A 64 21.58 -13.31 3.87
CA ASP A 64 22.48 -12.41 4.61
C ASP A 64 21.99 -10.95 4.63
N ASP A 65 21.12 -10.55 3.70
CA ASP A 65 20.60 -9.17 3.54
C ASP A 65 19.21 -9.00 4.19
N ASN A 66 18.80 -9.93 5.06
CA ASN A 66 17.42 -9.99 5.54
C ASN A 66 17.01 -8.74 6.35
N ASP A 67 17.94 -8.16 7.11
CA ASP A 67 17.67 -6.95 7.90
C ASP A 67 17.59 -5.71 6.98
N GLU A 68 18.46 -5.60 5.97
CA GLU A 68 18.40 -4.59 4.92
C GLU A 68 17.10 -4.68 4.11
N LEU A 69 16.70 -5.88 3.69
CA LEU A 69 15.44 -6.11 2.98
C LEU A 69 14.24 -5.68 3.82
N SER A 70 14.23 -6.02 5.12
CA SER A 70 13.17 -5.61 6.05
C SER A 70 13.08 -4.09 6.15
N ASN A 71 14.22 -3.40 6.29
CA ASN A 71 14.27 -1.94 6.36
C ASN A 71 13.82 -1.29 5.05
N SER A 72 14.27 -1.81 3.89
CA SER A 72 13.84 -1.31 2.58
C SER A 72 12.35 -1.52 2.34
N LEU A 73 11.78 -2.66 2.76
CA LEU A 73 10.34 -2.90 2.69
C LEU A 73 9.55 -1.94 3.60
N LEU A 74 10.06 -1.65 4.79
CA LEU A 74 9.43 -0.67 5.69
C LEU A 74 9.42 0.73 5.07
N VAL A 75 10.53 1.18 4.47
CA VAL A 75 10.61 2.46 3.76
C VAL A 75 9.63 2.48 2.58
N TRP A 76 9.65 1.44 1.76
CA TRP A 76 8.72 1.29 0.63
C TRP A 76 7.25 1.36 1.10
N TRP A 77 6.94 0.69 2.22
CA TRP A 77 5.61 0.72 2.83
C TRP A 77 5.22 2.12 3.30
N ILE A 78 6.13 2.87 3.94
CA ILE A 78 5.90 4.26 4.39
C ILE A 78 5.55 5.17 3.21
N GLU A 79 6.29 5.07 2.11
CA GLU A 79 6.07 5.87 0.90
C GLU A 79 4.67 5.59 0.31
N HIS A 80 4.33 4.31 0.15
CA HIS A 80 3.06 3.91 -0.45
C HIS A 80 1.87 4.15 0.49
N GLN A 81 2.06 4.02 1.81
CA GLN A 81 1.05 4.36 2.81
C GLN A 81 0.75 5.87 2.80
N SER A 82 1.78 6.70 2.60
CA SER A 82 1.61 8.16 2.42
C SER A 82 0.82 8.47 1.15
N GLN A 83 1.13 7.80 0.04
CA GLN A 83 0.39 7.93 -1.20
C GLN A 83 -1.08 7.52 -1.02
N TRP A 84 -1.35 6.37 -0.39
CA TRP A 84 -2.70 5.89 -0.11
C TRP A 84 -3.50 6.86 0.75
N ARG A 85 -2.90 7.44 1.80
CA ARG A 85 -3.56 8.47 2.63
C ARG A 85 -3.95 9.70 1.81
N ARG A 86 -3.07 10.16 0.92
CA ARG A 86 -3.37 11.27 0.00
C ARG A 86 -4.54 10.94 -0.93
N MET A 87 -4.56 9.77 -1.53
CA MET A 87 -5.64 9.36 -2.42
C MET A 87 -6.97 9.23 -1.68
N ASN A 88 -6.97 8.66 -0.46
CA ASN A 88 -8.15 8.62 0.40
C ASN A 88 -8.69 10.01 0.74
N LEU A 89 -7.81 10.96 1.05
CA LEU A 89 -8.22 12.34 1.32
C LEU A 89 -8.95 12.95 0.11
N LEU A 90 -8.42 12.73 -1.10
CA LEU A 90 -9.04 13.20 -2.34
C LEU A 90 -10.39 12.53 -2.59
N LEU A 91 -10.49 11.21 -2.41
CA LEU A 91 -11.76 10.48 -2.54
C LEU A 91 -12.80 10.99 -1.55
N ASN A 92 -12.43 11.16 -0.29
CA ASN A 92 -13.33 11.67 0.74
C ASN A 92 -13.78 13.11 0.42
N TYR A 93 -12.89 13.95 -0.08
CA TYR A 93 -13.24 15.29 -0.53
C TYR A 93 -14.25 15.27 -1.69
N GLN A 94 -14.01 14.45 -2.72
CA GLN A 94 -14.95 14.28 -3.85
C GLN A 94 -16.32 13.77 -3.38
N LEU A 95 -16.34 12.77 -2.49
CA LEU A 95 -17.59 12.25 -1.94
C LEU A 95 -18.36 13.31 -1.15
N VAL A 96 -17.67 14.15 -0.38
CA VAL A 96 -18.33 15.21 0.41
C VAL A 96 -18.84 16.36 -0.46
N ILE A 97 -18.05 16.79 -1.46
CA ILE A 97 -18.35 17.99 -2.25
C ILE A 97 -19.22 17.68 -3.47
N GLU A 98 -18.96 16.57 -4.15
CA GLU A 98 -19.55 16.21 -5.43
C GLU A 98 -20.56 15.05 -5.31
N ASN A 99 -20.64 14.40 -4.14
CA ASN A 99 -21.45 13.20 -3.89
C ASN A 99 -21.18 12.04 -4.88
N LYS A 100 -20.02 12.10 -5.55
CA LYS A 100 -19.49 11.08 -6.46
C LYS A 100 -17.97 11.06 -6.28
N ALA A 101 -17.37 9.89 -6.44
CA ALA A 101 -15.92 9.73 -6.48
C ALA A 101 -15.50 9.30 -7.88
N ASP A 102 -14.33 9.76 -8.32
CA ASP A 102 -13.71 9.29 -9.55
C ASP A 102 -13.50 7.76 -9.49
N PRO A 103 -14.12 6.98 -10.41
CA PRO A 103 -13.95 5.54 -10.46
C PRO A 103 -12.48 5.09 -10.59
N LEU A 104 -11.66 5.82 -11.35
CA LEU A 104 -10.25 5.47 -11.55
C LEU A 104 -9.49 5.64 -10.23
N LEU A 105 -9.58 6.80 -9.60
CA LEU A 105 -8.93 7.07 -8.31
C LEU A 105 -9.36 6.06 -7.22
N ARG A 106 -10.64 5.67 -7.21
CA ARG A 106 -11.17 4.67 -6.28
C ARG A 106 -10.51 3.30 -6.48
N GLN A 107 -10.36 2.87 -7.73
CA GLN A 107 -9.72 1.59 -8.06
C GLN A 107 -8.22 1.62 -7.79
N GLU A 108 -7.52 2.72 -8.11
CA GLU A 108 -6.10 2.88 -7.75
C GLU A 108 -5.89 2.82 -6.24
N THR A 109 -6.76 3.49 -5.48
CA THR A 109 -6.69 3.50 -4.02
C THR A 109 -6.91 2.11 -3.44
N ALA A 110 -7.89 1.36 -3.97
CA ALA A 110 -8.17 0.00 -3.55
C ALA A 110 -7.01 -0.97 -3.89
N LEU A 111 -6.43 -0.84 -5.09
CA LEU A 111 -5.26 -1.61 -5.51
C LEU A 111 -4.07 -1.38 -4.56
N VAL A 112 -3.73 -0.12 -4.30
CA VAL A 112 -2.61 0.23 -3.40
C VAL A 112 -2.89 -0.29 -1.99
N MET A 113 -4.12 -0.16 -1.48
CA MET A 113 -4.51 -0.72 -0.18
C MET A 113 -4.33 -2.24 -0.12
N ALA A 114 -4.76 -2.96 -1.16
CA ALA A 114 -4.68 -4.42 -1.22
C ALA A 114 -3.22 -4.91 -1.23
N ILE A 115 -2.32 -4.18 -1.89
CA ILE A 115 -0.89 -4.49 -1.90
C ILE A 115 -0.25 -4.13 -0.56
N LEU A 116 -0.54 -2.94 -0.02
CA LEU A 116 -0.04 -2.51 1.29
C LEU A 116 -0.36 -3.51 2.39
N GLY A 117 -1.59 -4.02 2.45
CA GLY A 117 -1.97 -5.02 3.46
C GLY A 117 -1.19 -6.33 3.36
N ARG A 118 -0.78 -6.73 2.14
CA ARG A 118 0.06 -7.92 1.94
C ARG A 118 1.50 -7.69 2.38
N ILE A 119 2.06 -6.51 2.09
CA ILE A 119 3.41 -6.13 2.50
C ILE A 119 3.48 -5.90 4.02
N GLU A 120 2.44 -5.28 4.60
CA GLU A 120 2.34 -5.09 6.05
C GLU A 120 2.41 -6.41 6.82
N ALA A 121 1.83 -7.49 6.29
CA ALA A 121 1.91 -8.81 6.89
C ALA A 121 3.34 -9.41 6.94
N LEU A 122 4.28 -8.87 6.16
CA LEU A 122 5.68 -9.27 6.17
C LEU A 122 6.52 -8.51 7.21
N LEU A 123 6.05 -7.34 7.64
CA LEU A 123 6.75 -6.44 8.56
C LEU A 123 6.41 -6.76 10.02
N GLN A 124 7.23 -6.26 10.95
CA GLN A 124 6.89 -6.34 12.37
C GLN A 124 5.75 -5.34 12.67
N PRO A 125 4.70 -5.74 13.41
CA PRO A 125 3.59 -4.85 13.77
C PRO A 125 4.03 -3.58 14.48
N GLU A 126 5.08 -3.67 15.30
CA GLU A 126 5.61 -2.53 16.05
C GLU A 126 6.19 -1.47 15.11
N ASP A 127 6.86 -1.89 14.04
CA ASP A 127 7.47 -1.00 13.04
C ASP A 127 6.40 -0.27 12.24
N THR A 128 5.37 -0.97 11.76
CA THR A 128 4.27 -0.36 11.00
C THR A 128 3.39 0.53 11.86
N MET A 129 3.23 0.20 13.15
CA MET A 129 2.56 1.06 14.13
C MET A 129 3.34 2.35 14.37
N MET A 130 4.65 2.25 14.61
CA MET A 130 5.52 3.42 14.81
C MET A 130 5.56 4.30 13.57
N ALA A 131 5.71 3.70 12.39
CA ALA A 131 5.67 4.41 11.12
C ALA A 131 4.30 5.08 10.87
N SER A 132 3.20 4.40 11.16
CA SER A 132 1.84 4.96 11.06
C SER A 132 1.65 6.18 11.94
N ARG A 133 2.20 6.13 13.17
CA ARG A 133 2.18 7.25 14.12
C ARG A 133 3.02 8.40 13.61
N PHE A 134 4.25 8.14 13.14
CA PHE A 134 5.11 9.15 12.53
C PHE A 134 4.40 9.86 11.36
N LEU A 135 3.79 9.10 10.44
CA LEU A 135 3.05 9.66 9.32
C LEU A 135 1.84 10.51 9.75
N PHE A 136 1.17 10.10 10.85
CA PHE A 136 0.05 10.86 11.40
C PHE A 136 0.51 12.19 12.03
N GLU A 137 1.56 12.15 12.84
CA GLU A 137 2.15 13.34 13.47
C GLU A 137 2.68 14.30 12.41
N ALA A 138 3.34 13.79 11.35
CA ALA A 138 3.80 14.60 10.24
C ALA A 138 2.64 15.30 9.50
N ALA A 139 1.54 14.60 9.25
CA ALA A 139 0.37 15.16 8.57
C ALA A 139 -0.37 16.23 9.40
N THR A 140 -0.30 16.14 10.72
CA THR A 140 -0.97 17.07 11.66
C THR A 140 -0.06 18.20 12.15
N GLY A 141 1.20 18.24 11.71
CA GLY A 141 2.20 19.21 12.15
C GLY A 141 2.59 19.04 13.62
N GLY A 142 2.63 17.80 14.10
CA GLY A 142 3.00 17.46 15.48
C GLY A 142 1.95 17.82 16.53
N ARG A 143 0.72 18.14 16.11
CA ARG A 143 -0.37 18.43 17.07
C ARG A 143 -0.85 17.11 17.70
N PRO A 144 -0.88 17.01 19.04
CA PRO A 144 -1.44 15.83 19.68
C PRO A 144 -2.92 15.71 19.31
N LEU A 145 -3.39 14.47 19.16
CA LEU A 145 -4.82 14.16 19.05
C LEU A 145 -5.54 14.80 20.23
N SER A 146 -6.64 15.52 19.98
CA SER A 146 -7.49 15.92 21.09
C SER A 146 -8.03 14.65 21.76
N PRO A 147 -8.18 14.63 23.10
CA PRO A 147 -8.70 13.46 23.83
C PRO A 147 -10.07 12.96 23.34
N GLU A 148 -10.77 13.76 22.54
CA GLU A 148 -12.08 13.48 21.96
C GLU A 148 -12.01 12.55 20.74
N VAL A 149 -10.87 12.44 20.06
CA VAL A 149 -10.67 11.57 18.88
C VAL A 149 -10.22 10.16 19.29
N LEU A 150 -9.82 9.97 20.55
CA LEU A 150 -9.32 8.71 21.12
C LEU A 150 -10.39 7.90 21.88
N LYS A 151 -11.68 8.27 21.76
CA LYS A 151 -12.82 7.57 22.35
C LYS A 151 -13.60 6.83 21.28
#